data_AF-X5PPQ4-F1
#
_entry.id   AF-X5PPQ4-F1
#
_cell.length_a   1.000
_cell.length_b   1.000
_cell.length_c   1.000
_cell.angle_alpha   90.00
_cell.angle_beta   90.00
_cell.angle_gamma   90.00
#
_symmetry.space_group_name_H-M   'P 1'
#
loop_
_entity.id
_entity.type
_entity.pdbx_description
1 polymer ?
#
loop_
_entity_poly.entity_id
_entity_poly.type
_entity_poly.pdbx_seq_one_letter_code
_entity_poly.pdbx_strand_id
1 'polypeptide(L)' 'MPLEPATEDALNSIAAEMKIGRADLIQIVLREWLETNAYLPVREIDEESETDGSA' A
#
# COMPACT_ATOMS: atom_id res chain seq x y z
N MET A 1 11.43 -0.28 -9.95
CA MET A 1 11.54 -1.73 -10.16
C MET A 1 10.27 -2.17 -10.90
N PRO A 2 10.36 -2.81 -12.07
CA PRO A 2 9.18 -3.36 -12.74
C PRO A 2 8.55 -4.47 -11.89
N LEU A 3 7.25 -4.73 -12.04
CA LEU A 3 6.60 -5.84 -11.35
C LEU A 3 7.00 -7.15 -12.05
N GLU A 4 6.87 -8.27 -11.35
CA GLU A 4 7.08 -9.57 -11.97
C GLU A 4 6.07 -9.77 -13.11
N PRO A 5 6.47 -10.37 -14.26
CA PRO A 5 5.61 -10.48 -15.44
C PRO A 5 4.24 -11.12 -15.13
N ALA A 6 4.21 -12.17 -14.31
CA ALA A 6 2.96 -12.81 -13.91
C ALA A 6 2.01 -11.88 -13.14
N THR A 7 2.56 -10.97 -12.34
CA THR A 7 1.77 -9.97 -11.61
C THR A 7 1.26 -8.88 -12.55
N GLU A 8 2.06 -8.47 -13.55
CA GLU A 8 1.62 -7.51 -14.56
C GLU A 8 0.48 -8.07 -15.41
N ASP A 9 0.60 -9.32 -15.86
CA ASP A 9 -0.42 -10.01 -16.66
C ASP A 9 -1.72 -10.17 -15.88
N ALA A 10 -1.65 -10.56 -14.60
CA ALA A 10 -2.82 -10.66 -13.73
C ALA A 10 -3.53 -9.31 -13.57
N LEU A 11 -2.78 -8.24 -13.28
CA LEU A 11 -3.35 -6.89 -13.15
C LEU A 11 -3.98 -6.40 -14.46
N ASN A 12 -3.35 -6.67 -15.60
CA ASN A 12 -3.89 -6.30 -16.91
C ASN A 12 -5.17 -7.07 -17.23
N SER A 13 -5.20 -8.38 -16.95
CA SER A 13 -6.38 -9.23 -17.19
C SER A 13 -7.57 -8.78 -16.35
N ILE A 14 -7.36 -8.53 -15.05
CA ILE A 14 -8.42 -8.07 -14.14
C ILE A 14 -8.90 -6.68 -14.52
N ALA A 15 -7.99 -5.75 -14.86
CA ALA A 15 -8.36 -4.41 -15.28
C ALA A 15 -9.21 -4.42 -16.56
N ALA A 16 -8.85 -5.29 -17.52
CA ALA A 16 -9.63 -5.49 -18.74
C ALA A 16 -11.02 -6.07 -18.46
N GLU A 17 -11.12 -7.06 -17.57
CA GLU A 17 -12.39 -7.66 -17.15
C GLU A 17 -13.31 -6.64 -16.46
N MET A 18 -12.73 -5.82 -15.57
CA MET A 18 -13.44 -4.76 -14.86
C MET A 18 -13.70 -3.51 -15.72
N LYS A 19 -13.13 -3.43 -16.93
CA LYS A 19 -13.20 -2.28 -17.85
C LYS A 19 -12.70 -0.98 -17.21
N ILE A 20 -11.65 -1.05 -16.40
CA ILE A 20 -11.02 0.10 -15.75
C ILE A 20 -9.54 0.17 -16.13
N GLY A 21 -8.89 1.30 -15.85
CA GLY A 21 -7.45 1.41 -16.01
C GLY A 21 -6.70 0.54 -15.01
N ARG A 22 -5.55 -0.01 -15.40
CA ARG A 22 -4.65 -0.72 -14.47
C ARG A 22 -4.24 0.15 -13.28
N ALA A 23 -4.03 1.45 -13.50
CA ALA A 23 -3.73 2.39 -12.42
C ALA A 23 -4.88 2.50 -11.43
N ASP A 24 -6.12 2.55 -11.91
CA ASP A 24 -7.32 2.62 -11.07
C ASP A 24 -7.50 1.34 -10.26
N LEU A 25 -7.30 0.18 -10.89
CA LEU A 25 -7.31 -1.12 -10.21
C LEU A 25 -6.30 -1.16 -9.06
N ILE A 26 -5.06 -0.72 -9.30
CA ILE A 26 -4.02 -0.68 -8.26
C ILE A 26 -4.43 0.23 -7.10
N GLN A 27 -5.01 1.40 -7.39
CA GLN A 27 -5.48 2.31 -6.33
C GLN A 27 -6.60 1.69 -5.50
N ILE A 28 -7.53 0.96 -6.13
CA ILE A 28 -8.61 0.25 -5.43
C ILE A 28 -8.03 -0.84 -4.53
N VAL A 29 -7.17 -1.71 -5.07
CA VAL A 29 -6.54 -2.81 -4.30
C VAL A 29 -5.77 -2.26 -3.10
N LEU A 30 -4.99 -1.19 -3.29
CA LEU A 30 -4.23 -0.58 -2.19
C LEU A 30 -5.16 0.05 -1.14
N ARG A 31 -6.22 0.76 -1.55
CA ARG A 31 -7.20 1.33 -0.62
C ARG A 31 -7.86 0.25 0.21
N GLU A 32 -8.42 -0.77 -0.43
CA GLU A 32 -9.12 -1.86 0.26
C GLU A 32 -8.19 -2.62 1.19
N TRP A 33 -6.95 -2.85 0.76
CA TRP A 33 -5.94 -3.48 1.62
C TRP A 33 -5.62 -2.61 2.84
N LEU A 34 -5.43 -1.30 2.67
CA LEU A 34 -5.14 -0.38 3.79
C LEU A 34 -6.31 -0.26 4.78
N GLU A 35 -7.55 -0.20 4.26
CA GLU A 35 -8.77 -0.17 5.08
C GLU A 35 -8.97 -1.47 5.86
N THR A 36 -8.75 -2.62 5.21
CA THR A 36 -8.90 -3.94 5.83
C THR A 36 -7.80 -4.24 6.85
N ASN A 37 -6.57 -3.84 6.56
CA ASN A 37 -5.40 -4.12 7.41
C ASN A 37 -5.12 -3.02 8.44
N ALA A 38 -6.00 -2.01 8.53
CA ALA A 38 -5.90 -0.90 9.49
C ALA A 38 -4.48 -0.35 9.60
N TYR A 39 -3.86 -0.02 8.46
CA TYR A 39 -2.56 0.64 8.48
C TYR A 39 -2.75 2.00 9.17
N LEU A 40 -2.40 2.04 10.45
CA LEU A 40 -2.24 3.29 11.17
C LEU A 40 -1.24 4.12 10.36
N PRO A 41 -1.51 5.42 10.10
CA PRO A 41 -0.48 6.29 9.60
C PRO A 41 0.73 6.08 10.50
N VAL A 42 1.87 5.75 9.90
CA VAL A 42 3.16 5.65 10.58
C VAL A 42 3.18 6.84 11.52
N ARG A 43 3.15 6.59 12.85
CA ARG A 43 3.32 7.66 13.82
C ARG A 43 4.55 8.40 13.35
N GLU A 44 4.40 9.69 13.03
CA GLU A 44 5.55 10.57 13.04
C GLU A 44 6.24 10.24 14.35
N ILE A 45 7.39 9.58 14.27
CA ILE A 45 8.23 9.33 15.42
C ILE A 45 8.59 10.75 15.80
N ASP A 46 7.92 11.27 16.82
CA ASP A 46 8.28 12.54 17.39
C ASP A 46 9.74 12.39 17.79
N GLU A 47 10.63 13.05 17.04
CA GLU A 47 12.07 13.04 17.28
C GLU A 47 12.41 13.84 18.56
N GLU A 48 11.56 13.83 19.59
CA GLU A 48 11.94 14.25 20.93
C GLU A 48 12.50 13.04 21.70
N SER A 49 13.74 12.76 21.32
CA SER A 49 14.74 12.16 22.18
C SER A 49 14.85 12.94 23.51
N GLU A 50 14.17 12.50 24.55
CA GLU A 50 14.68 12.66 25.93
C GLU A 50 14.62 11.33 26.66
N THR A 51 15.76 10.63 26.64
CA THR A 51 16.05 9.58 27.62
C THR A 51 16.22 10.23 28.99
N ASP A 52 15.19 10.22 29.84
CA ASP A 52 15.42 10.40 31.27
C ASP A 52 15.74 9.03 31.89
N GLY A 53 17.02 8.66 31.80
CA GLY A 53 17.56 7.53 32.53
C GLY A 53 17.78 7.94 33.98
N SER A 54 16.95 7.45 34.90
CA SER A 54 17.38 7.31 36.29
C SER A 54 17.74 5.85 36.55
N ALA A 55 19.04 5.65 36.78
CA ALA A 55 19.58 4.48 37.48
C ALA A 55 19.11 4.45 38.94
#